data_AF-A0A1W9W462-F1
#
_entry.id   AF-A0A1W9W462-F1
#
_cell.length_a   1.000
_cell.length_b   1.000
_cell.length_c   1.000
_cell.angle_alpha   90.00
_cell.angle_beta   90.00
_cell.angle_gamma   90.00
#
_symmetry.space_group_name_H-M   'P 1'
#
loop_
_entity.id
_entity.type
_entity.pdbx_description
1 polymer ?
#
loop_
_entity_poly.entity_id
_entity_poly.type
_entity_poly.pdbx_seq_one_letter_code
_entity_poly.pdbx_strand_id
1 'polypeptide(L)'
;MPFLCEPIVETQFPSLKDVDGWLSGNEDRIERVSIADWIEKGARFFDDEYFGDDDRFLRFNQNGIRALARKLSLRPDTLQRVERPGLVSELLNDLMVQHDIRERFEDQEFVVNARSNTVLGSVSASYVFYSNQDFIQDIQDLLSGGQTAIFAKDRLGRFRYVDGFSVNTQLFLRFILRVESG
;
A
#
# COMPACT_ATOMS: atom_id res chain seq x y z
N MET A 1 10.16 -17.00 15.78
CA MET A 1 9.58 -15.68 16.12
C MET A 1 8.51 -15.42 15.09
N PRO A 2 7.48 -14.61 15.40
CA PRO A 2 6.50 -14.24 14.37
C PRO A 2 7.17 -13.40 13.29
N PHE A 3 6.60 -13.43 12.08
CA PHE A 3 7.12 -12.60 10.99
C PHE A 3 7.10 -11.12 11.38
N LEU A 4 8.25 -10.45 11.32
CA LEU A 4 8.41 -9.06 11.71
C LEU A 4 7.88 -8.14 10.61
N CYS A 5 6.97 -7.26 10.98
CA CYS A 5 6.38 -6.28 10.06
C CYS A 5 6.74 -4.87 10.47
N GLU A 6 6.98 -4.00 9.49
CA GLU A 6 7.10 -2.58 9.76
C GLU A 6 5.78 -1.98 10.24
N PRO A 7 5.82 -1.09 11.23
CA PRO A 7 4.63 -0.44 11.76
C PRO A 7 4.00 0.44 10.68
N ILE A 8 2.67 0.42 10.66
CA ILE A 8 1.90 1.30 9.79
C ILE A 8 1.87 2.68 10.43
N VAL A 9 2.41 3.68 9.72
CA VAL A 9 2.38 5.08 10.14
C VAL A 9 1.15 5.77 9.55
N GLU A 10 0.38 6.39 10.42
CA GLU A 10 -0.75 7.23 10.05
C GLU A 10 -0.33 8.70 10.03
N THR A 11 -0.69 9.43 8.98
CA THR A 11 -0.49 10.88 8.89
C THR A 11 -1.86 11.56 8.88
N GLN A 12 -2.11 12.46 9.81
CA GLN A 12 -3.37 13.19 9.93
C GLN A 12 -3.30 14.50 9.14
N PHE A 13 -4.42 14.87 8.50
CA PHE A 13 -4.56 16.09 7.69
C PHE A 13 -5.71 16.95 8.24
N PRO A 14 -5.39 17.99 9.04
CA PRO A 14 -6.39 18.93 9.53
C PRO A 14 -7.00 19.84 8.45
N SER A 15 -6.30 20.06 7.34
CA SER A 15 -6.76 20.92 6.24
C SER A 15 -6.42 20.35 4.87
N LEU A 16 -7.10 20.82 3.82
CA LEU A 16 -6.79 20.43 2.44
C LEU A 16 -5.40 20.91 2.00
N LYS A 17 -4.89 21.99 2.60
CA LYS A 17 -3.52 22.46 2.37
C LYS A 17 -2.48 21.45 2.88
N ASP A 18 -2.77 20.77 3.99
CA ASP A 18 -1.88 19.73 4.52
C ASP A 18 -1.88 18.49 3.62
N VAL A 19 -3.04 18.17 3.02
CA VAL A 19 -3.15 17.11 2.00
C VAL A 19 -2.31 17.45 0.77
N ASP A 20 -2.45 18.67 0.24
CA ASP A 20 -1.72 19.14 -0.94
C ASP A 20 -0.19 19.11 -0.70
N GLY A 21 0.26 19.67 0.42
CA GLY A 21 1.68 19.63 0.81
C GLY A 21 2.22 18.22 1.01
N TRP A 22 1.40 17.29 1.51
CA TRP A 22 1.78 15.88 1.64
C TRP A 22 1.88 15.19 0.28
N LEU A 23 0.98 15.48 -0.66
CA LEU A 23 1.00 14.91 -2.01
C LEU A 23 2.25 15.34 -2.78
N SER A 24 2.52 16.65 -2.84
CA SER A 24 3.73 17.17 -3.48
C SER A 24 5.03 16.65 -2.85
N GLY A 25 4.99 16.19 -1.59
CA GLY A 25 6.12 15.58 -0.90
C GLY A 25 6.25 14.06 -1.07
N ASN A 26 5.18 13.37 -1.49
CA ASN A 26 5.12 11.89 -1.58
C ASN A 26 4.91 11.36 -3.01
N GLU A 27 4.86 12.22 -4.02
CA GLU A 27 4.50 11.90 -5.41
C GLU A 27 5.29 10.71 -6.03
N ASP A 28 6.53 10.43 -5.62
CA ASP A 28 7.44 9.64 -6.48
C ASP A 28 8.04 8.34 -5.91
N ARG A 29 7.42 7.67 -4.92
CA ARG A 29 8.13 6.54 -4.28
C ARG A 29 7.35 5.25 -4.14
N ILE A 30 6.38 5.03 -5.01
CA ILE A 30 5.77 3.71 -5.16
C ILE A 30 6.33 3.10 -6.43
N GLU A 31 6.91 1.93 -6.28
CA GLU A 31 7.31 1.10 -7.41
C GLU A 31 6.54 -0.21 -7.39
N ARG A 32 6.50 -0.87 -8.55
CA ARG A 32 5.94 -2.19 -8.69
C ARG A 32 7.03 -3.18 -9.02
N VAL A 33 6.94 -4.34 -8.37
CA VAL A 33 7.96 -5.36 -8.45
C VAL A 33 7.29 -6.69 -8.79
N SER A 34 7.63 -7.27 -9.95
CA SER A 34 7.14 -8.59 -10.34
C SER A 34 7.57 -9.63 -9.30
N ILE A 35 6.58 -10.34 -8.73
CA ILE A 35 6.85 -11.40 -7.75
C ILE A 35 7.50 -12.59 -8.45
N ALA A 36 7.00 -12.95 -9.64
CA ALA A 36 7.52 -14.06 -10.43
C ALA A 36 9.00 -13.86 -10.79
N ASP A 37 9.38 -12.69 -11.32
CA ASP A 37 10.76 -12.38 -11.71
C ASP A 37 11.72 -12.50 -10.52
N TRP A 38 11.26 -12.10 -9.32
CA TRP A 38 12.06 -12.19 -8.11
C TRP A 38 12.27 -13.63 -7.67
N ILE A 39 11.21 -14.44 -7.69
CA ILE A 39 11.32 -15.88 -7.40
C ILE A 39 12.27 -16.56 -8.39
N GLU A 40 12.18 -16.23 -9.69
CA GLU A 40 13.05 -16.79 -10.72
C GLU A 40 14.53 -16.43 -10.52
N LYS A 41 14.82 -15.23 -10.01
CA LYS A 41 16.17 -14.78 -9.63
C LYS A 41 16.66 -15.39 -8.32
N GLY A 42 15.84 -16.18 -7.64
CA GLY A 42 16.21 -16.86 -6.40
C GLY A 42 15.88 -16.07 -5.13
N ALA A 43 15.03 -15.04 -5.22
CA ALA A 43 14.58 -14.31 -4.04
C ALA A 43 13.85 -15.24 -3.07
N ARG A 44 14.15 -15.10 -1.79
CA ARG A 44 13.63 -15.96 -0.71
C ARG A 44 13.34 -15.17 0.54
N PHE A 45 12.50 -15.73 1.39
CA PHE A 45 12.30 -15.26 2.76
C PHE A 45 13.45 -15.68 3.65
N PHE A 46 13.90 -14.77 4.51
CA PHE A 46 14.94 -15.04 5.50
C PHE A 46 14.74 -14.17 6.77
N ASP A 47 15.35 -14.63 7.87
CA ASP A 47 15.31 -14.00 9.20
C ASP A 47 13.90 -13.69 9.75
N ASP A 48 12.86 -14.36 9.25
CA ASP A 48 11.45 -14.08 9.56
C ASP A 48 11.06 -12.59 9.37
N GLU A 49 11.72 -11.86 8.48
CA GLU A 49 11.51 -10.41 8.29
C GLU A 49 11.58 -9.96 6.83
N TYR A 50 12.50 -10.55 6.07
CA TYR A 50 12.86 -10.06 4.74
C TYR A 50 12.44 -11.02 3.64
N PHE A 51 12.21 -10.46 2.44
CA PHE A 51 12.12 -11.19 1.18
C PHE A 51 13.06 -10.53 0.18
N GLY A 52 13.92 -11.32 -0.47
CA GLY A 52 14.82 -10.77 -1.46
C GLY A 52 15.95 -11.70 -1.86
N ASP A 53 16.85 -11.17 -2.66
CA ASP A 53 18.10 -11.79 -3.10
C ASP A 53 19.30 -11.00 -2.54
N ASP A 54 20.52 -11.37 -2.94
CA ASP A 54 21.75 -10.75 -2.43
C ASP A 54 21.87 -9.24 -2.78
N ASP A 55 21.12 -8.76 -3.78
CA ASP A 55 21.19 -7.37 -4.24
C ASP A 55 20.16 -6.48 -3.54
N ARG A 56 18.99 -7.02 -3.20
CA ARG A 56 17.90 -6.22 -2.64
C ARG A 56 16.99 -7.00 -1.70
N PHE A 57 16.76 -6.39 -0.53
CA PHE A 57 15.86 -6.90 0.49
C PHE A 57 14.61 -6.03 0.61
N LEU A 58 13.46 -6.70 0.65
CA LEU A 58 12.17 -6.09 0.92
C LEU A 58 11.69 -6.48 2.32
N ARG A 59 11.11 -5.51 3.02
CA ARG A 59 10.36 -5.72 4.25
C ARG A 59 8.87 -5.73 3.96
N PHE A 60 8.06 -6.19 4.90
CA PHE A 60 6.60 -6.10 4.80
C PHE A 60 6.05 -5.24 5.91
N ASN A 61 5.01 -4.47 5.61
CA ASN A 61 4.11 -4.02 6.66
C ASN A 61 2.98 -5.05 6.86
N GLN A 62 2.10 -4.78 7.82
CA GLN A 62 0.99 -5.69 8.14
C GLN A 62 0.04 -5.93 6.96
N ASN A 63 -0.12 -4.96 6.04
CA ASN A 63 -0.98 -5.10 4.86
C ASN A 63 -0.29 -5.92 3.77
N GLY A 64 1.01 -5.69 3.54
CA GLY A 64 1.84 -6.46 2.62
C GLY A 64 1.84 -7.94 2.96
N ILE A 65 2.14 -8.29 4.22
CA ILE A 65 2.18 -9.70 4.63
C ILE A 65 0.80 -10.37 4.56
N ARG A 66 -0.27 -9.62 4.86
CA ARG A 66 -1.65 -10.13 4.73
C ARG A 66 -2.04 -10.38 3.28
N ALA A 67 -1.64 -9.50 2.36
CA ALA A 67 -1.88 -9.66 0.94
C ALA A 67 -1.18 -10.93 0.42
N LEU A 68 0.09 -11.11 0.78
CA LEU A 68 0.85 -12.32 0.45
C LEU A 68 0.22 -13.58 1.05
N ALA A 69 -0.06 -13.58 2.37
CA ALA A 69 -0.62 -14.75 3.06
C ALA A 69 -1.93 -15.21 2.41
N ARG A 70 -2.80 -14.28 2.01
CA ARG A 70 -4.05 -14.63 1.29
C ARG A 70 -3.79 -15.34 -0.04
N LYS A 71 -2.77 -14.92 -0.80
CA LYS A 71 -2.40 -15.55 -2.08
C LYS A 71 -1.84 -16.96 -1.89
N LEU A 72 -1.12 -17.16 -0.79
CA LEU A 72 -0.61 -18.46 -0.33
C LEU A 72 -1.68 -19.34 0.34
N SER A 73 -2.96 -18.93 0.33
CA SER A 73 -4.04 -19.62 1.04
C SER A 73 -3.81 -19.79 2.55
N LEU A 74 -2.98 -18.93 3.15
CA LEU A 74 -2.68 -18.90 4.57
C LEU A 74 -3.58 -17.92 5.31
N ARG A 75 -3.93 -18.27 6.55
CA ARG A 75 -4.50 -17.31 7.49
C ARG A 75 -3.36 -16.43 8.05
N PRO A 76 -3.44 -15.09 7.96
CA PRO A 76 -2.37 -14.21 8.46
C PRO A 76 -2.03 -14.44 9.93
N ASP A 77 -3.03 -14.75 10.75
CA ASP A 77 -2.85 -15.02 12.18
C ASP A 77 -2.01 -16.26 12.46
N THR A 78 -1.93 -17.20 11.51
CA THR A 78 -1.08 -18.40 11.63
C THR A 78 0.39 -17.99 11.68
N LEU A 79 0.82 -17.04 10.85
CA LEU A 79 2.20 -16.56 10.80
C LEU A 79 2.63 -15.86 12.10
N GLN A 80 1.67 -15.25 12.80
CA GLN A 80 1.92 -14.51 14.05
C GLN A 80 1.99 -15.42 15.29
N ARG A 81 1.57 -16.68 15.18
CA ARG A 81 1.58 -17.65 16.28
C ARG A 81 2.83 -18.54 16.28
N VAL A 82 3.69 -18.39 15.28
CA VAL A 82 4.89 -19.21 15.15
C VAL A 82 6.00 -18.67 16.07
N GLU A 83 6.35 -19.44 17.08
CA GLU A 83 7.40 -19.04 18.03
C GLU A 83 8.79 -19.50 17.59
N ARG A 84 8.90 -20.61 16.84
CA ARG A 84 10.18 -21.14 16.36
C ARG A 84 10.85 -20.17 15.39
N PRO A 85 12.09 -19.69 15.66
CA PRO A 85 12.85 -18.86 14.73
C PRO A 85 13.13 -19.56 13.40
N GLY A 86 13.01 -18.83 12.29
CA GLY A 86 13.24 -19.28 10.91
C GLY A 86 12.08 -20.08 10.30
N LEU A 87 11.15 -20.58 11.11
CA LEU A 87 10.09 -21.47 10.62
C LEU A 87 9.11 -20.73 9.69
N VAL A 88 8.90 -19.43 9.89
CA VAL A 88 8.01 -18.67 9.00
C VAL A 88 8.68 -18.49 7.64
N SER A 89 9.96 -18.09 7.61
CA SER A 89 10.71 -18.01 6.36
C SER A 89 10.76 -19.35 5.63
N GLU A 90 11.04 -20.46 6.32
CA GLU A 90 11.02 -21.81 5.75
C GLU A 90 9.65 -22.14 5.13
N LEU A 91 8.56 -21.95 5.87
CA LEU A 91 7.20 -22.21 5.38
C LEU A 91 6.86 -21.37 4.14
N LEU A 92 7.16 -20.07 4.15
CA LEU A 92 6.87 -19.20 3.03
C LEU A 92 7.68 -19.60 1.80
N ASN A 93 8.96 -19.94 1.96
CA ASN A 93 9.80 -20.42 0.87
C ASN A 93 9.25 -21.72 0.27
N ASP A 94 8.86 -22.69 1.10
CA ASP A 94 8.30 -23.96 0.65
C ASP A 94 7.00 -23.77 -0.14
N LEU A 95 6.15 -22.82 0.26
CA LEU A 95 4.92 -22.52 -0.46
C LEU A 95 5.18 -21.80 -1.79
N MET A 96 6.13 -20.86 -1.82
CA MET A 96 6.44 -20.05 -3.01
C MET A 96 7.06 -20.86 -4.16
N VAL A 97 7.62 -22.04 -3.87
CA VAL A 97 8.15 -22.95 -4.91
C VAL A 97 7.11 -23.93 -5.46
N GLN A 98 5.92 -24.00 -4.87
CA GLN A 98 4.84 -24.87 -5.36
C GLN A 98 4.31 -24.35 -6.69
N HIS A 99 4.09 -25.28 -7.64
CA HIS A 99 3.71 -24.94 -9.01
C HIS A 99 2.41 -24.12 -9.09
N ASP A 100 1.38 -24.54 -8.36
CA ASP A 100 0.08 -23.87 -8.31
C ASP A 100 0.15 -22.48 -7.66
N ILE A 101 1.09 -22.28 -6.74
CA ILE A 101 1.37 -20.99 -6.14
C ILE A 101 2.13 -20.08 -7.10
N ARG A 102 3.11 -20.61 -7.85
CA ARG A 102 3.85 -19.85 -8.87
C ARG A 102 2.92 -19.31 -9.95
N GLU A 103 2.02 -20.14 -10.48
CA GLU A 103 1.01 -19.70 -11.45
C GLU A 103 0.17 -18.52 -10.92
N ARG A 104 -0.17 -18.50 -9.62
CA ARG A 104 -0.92 -17.38 -9.03
C ARG A 104 -0.13 -16.07 -8.94
N PHE A 105 1.20 -16.15 -8.98
CA PHE A 105 2.09 -14.99 -8.89
C PHE A 105 2.58 -14.47 -10.24
N GLU A 106 2.35 -15.20 -11.34
CA GLU A 106 2.74 -14.77 -12.70
C GLU A 106 2.23 -13.36 -13.03
N ASP A 107 0.95 -13.09 -12.74
CA ASP A 107 0.33 -11.81 -13.01
C ASP A 107 0.24 -10.91 -11.76
N GLN A 108 1.14 -11.07 -10.78
CA GLN A 108 1.12 -10.30 -9.54
C GLN A 108 2.39 -9.50 -9.32
N GLU A 109 2.20 -8.29 -8.82
CA GLU A 109 3.28 -7.36 -8.49
C GLU A 109 3.14 -6.94 -7.03
N PHE A 110 4.27 -6.85 -6.31
CA PHE A 110 4.32 -6.13 -5.06
C PHE A 110 4.28 -4.63 -5.31
N VAL A 111 3.52 -3.94 -4.47
CA VAL A 111 3.54 -2.47 -4.38
C VAL A 111 4.53 -2.12 -3.28
N VAL A 112 5.65 -1.51 -3.63
CA VAL A 112 6.77 -1.26 -2.71
C VAL A 112 6.96 0.23 -2.53
N ASN A 113 7.13 0.66 -1.28
CA ASN A 113 7.66 1.98 -0.98
C ASN A 113 9.17 1.98 -1.25
N ALA A 114 9.60 2.61 -2.34
CA ALA A 114 10.99 2.63 -2.79
C ALA A 114 11.96 3.26 -1.77
N ARG A 115 11.48 4.12 -0.86
CA ARG A 115 12.33 4.75 0.17
C ARG A 115 12.72 3.77 1.27
N SER A 116 11.77 2.95 1.72
CA SER A 116 11.94 2.04 2.84
C SER A 116 12.11 0.58 2.41
N ASN A 117 11.97 0.30 1.11
CA ASN A 117 11.88 -1.06 0.56
C ASN A 117 10.78 -1.90 1.23
N THR A 118 9.66 -1.26 1.58
CA THR A 118 8.57 -1.92 2.30
C THR A 118 7.44 -2.26 1.35
N VAL A 119 7.10 -3.54 1.28
CA VAL A 119 5.92 -4.05 0.60
C VAL A 119 4.67 -3.58 1.36
N LEU A 120 3.85 -2.81 0.67
CA LEU A 120 2.60 -2.25 1.19
C LEU A 120 1.39 -3.13 0.87
N GLY A 121 1.52 -3.98 -0.15
CA GLY A 121 0.47 -4.84 -0.69
C GLY A 121 0.90 -5.51 -1.99
N SER A 122 -0.05 -6.14 -2.66
CA SER A 122 0.14 -6.72 -3.99
C SER A 122 -1.05 -6.37 -4.89
N VAL A 123 -0.79 -6.18 -6.18
CA VAL A 123 -1.80 -5.91 -7.22
C VAL A 123 -1.61 -6.86 -8.40
N SER A 124 -2.61 -6.95 -9.27
CA SER A 124 -2.40 -7.60 -10.56
C SER A 124 -1.54 -6.72 -11.47
N ALA A 125 -0.71 -7.32 -12.31
CA ALA A 125 0.04 -6.61 -13.35
C ALA A 125 -0.88 -5.80 -14.30
N SER A 126 -2.13 -6.23 -14.47
CA SER A 126 -3.14 -5.51 -15.26
C SER A 126 -3.74 -4.28 -14.56
N TYR A 127 -3.42 -4.04 -13.28
CA TYR A 127 -3.96 -2.93 -12.52
C TYR A 127 -3.43 -1.60 -13.05
N VAL A 128 -4.31 -0.76 -13.59
CA VAL A 128 -3.97 0.61 -13.98
C VAL A 128 -3.74 1.43 -12.71
N PHE A 129 -2.56 2.04 -12.62
CA PHE A 129 -2.17 2.85 -11.46
C PHE A 129 -3.09 4.06 -11.35
N TYR A 130 -3.70 4.23 -10.17
CA TYR A 130 -4.49 5.40 -9.83
C TYR A 130 -3.87 6.03 -8.59
N SER A 131 -3.28 7.21 -8.75
CA SER A 131 -2.54 7.88 -7.69
C SER A 131 -3.48 8.68 -6.78
N ASN A 132 -2.98 9.05 -5.59
CA ASN A 132 -3.72 9.97 -4.73
C ASN A 132 -3.84 11.38 -5.35
N GLN A 133 -2.95 11.73 -6.29
CA GLN A 133 -3.04 12.98 -7.03
C GLN A 133 -4.19 12.93 -8.04
N ASP A 134 -4.31 11.82 -8.79
CA ASP A 134 -5.45 11.57 -9.68
C ASP A 134 -6.76 11.60 -8.89
N PHE A 135 -6.78 10.96 -7.72
CA PHE A 135 -7.92 10.97 -6.80
C PHE A 135 -8.34 12.38 -6.36
N ILE A 136 -7.37 13.20 -5.97
CA ILE A 136 -7.64 14.58 -5.59
C ILE A 136 -8.15 15.39 -6.77
N GLN A 137 -7.52 15.24 -7.94
CA GLN A 137 -7.93 15.95 -9.15
C GLN A 137 -9.37 15.60 -9.54
N ASP A 138 -9.72 14.31 -9.53
CA ASP A 138 -11.08 13.85 -9.81
C ASP A 138 -12.10 14.40 -8.78
N ILE A 139 -11.75 14.41 -7.49
CA ILE A 139 -12.59 15.02 -6.45
C ILE A 139 -12.77 16.51 -6.70
N GLN A 140 -11.71 17.24 -7.07
CA GLN A 140 -11.80 18.65 -7.38
C GLN A 140 -12.69 18.87 -8.61
N ASP A 141 -12.52 18.12 -9.68
CA ASP A 141 -13.30 18.27 -10.90
C ASP A 141 -14.79 17.99 -10.65
N LEU A 142 -15.09 16.92 -9.90
CA LEU A 142 -16.46 16.53 -9.54
C LEU A 142 -17.14 17.53 -8.59
N LEU A 143 -16.43 18.00 -7.56
CA LEU A 143 -17.04 18.78 -6.47
C LEU A 143 -16.94 20.30 -6.67
N SER A 144 -15.98 20.78 -7.47
CA SER A 144 -15.76 22.22 -7.70
C SER A 144 -16.56 22.78 -8.88
N GLY A 145 -17.23 21.91 -9.65
CA GLY A 145 -18.01 22.32 -10.82
C GLY A 145 -17.17 23.02 -11.89
N GLY A 146 -15.89 22.63 -12.05
CA GLY A 146 -14.95 23.20 -13.02
C GLY A 146 -14.17 24.44 -12.57
N GLN A 147 -14.21 24.82 -11.28
CA GLN A 147 -13.32 25.86 -10.74
C GLN A 147 -11.95 25.26 -10.37
N THR A 148 -10.90 25.71 -11.06
CA THR A 148 -9.51 25.21 -10.98
C THR A 148 -8.70 25.72 -9.78
N ALA A 149 -9.32 26.37 -8.79
CA ALA A 149 -8.59 26.90 -7.66
C ALA A 149 -8.26 25.77 -6.66
N ILE A 150 -7.01 25.33 -6.68
CA ILE A 150 -6.40 24.43 -5.70
C ILE A 150 -6.67 24.99 -4.29
N PHE A 151 -7.65 24.40 -3.62
CA PHE A 151 -7.91 24.44 -2.17
C PHE A 151 -7.72 25.77 -1.41
N ALA A 152 -8.13 26.92 -1.98
CA ALA A 152 -7.90 28.21 -1.33
C ALA A 152 -8.67 28.40 0.01
N LYS A 153 -9.71 27.58 0.27
CA LYS A 153 -10.49 27.52 1.52
C LYS A 153 -11.00 26.09 1.61
N ASP A 154 -10.93 25.39 2.75
CA ASP A 154 -11.36 23.99 3.01
C ASP A 154 -12.79 23.62 2.56
N ARG A 155 -13.08 23.81 1.27
CA ARG A 155 -14.38 23.93 0.64
C ARG A 155 -14.22 23.56 -0.83
N LEU A 156 -15.12 22.71 -1.29
CA LEU A 156 -15.28 22.33 -2.69
C LEU A 156 -16.76 22.44 -3.03
N GLY A 157 -17.15 23.50 -3.74
CA GLY A 157 -18.56 23.78 -4.02
C GLY A 157 -19.41 23.87 -2.74
N ARG A 158 -20.40 22.96 -2.61
CA ARG A 158 -21.29 22.85 -1.43
C ARG A 158 -20.73 22.01 -0.28
N PHE A 159 -19.55 21.44 -0.45
CA PHE A 159 -18.93 20.57 0.53
C PHE A 159 -17.89 21.34 1.34
N ARG A 160 -17.82 21.06 2.64
CA ARG A 160 -16.77 21.54 3.53
C ARG A 160 -15.92 20.35 3.94
N TYR A 161 -14.60 20.49 3.84
CA TYR A 161 -13.67 19.49 4.36
C TYR A 161 -13.66 19.51 5.89
N VAL A 162 -13.59 18.32 6.49
CA VAL A 162 -13.61 18.14 7.94
C VAL A 162 -12.25 17.70 8.44
N ASP A 163 -11.77 16.58 7.92
CA ASP A 163 -10.52 15.92 8.28
C ASP A 163 -10.14 14.91 7.19
N GLY A 164 -8.94 14.38 7.32
CA GLY A 164 -8.45 13.30 6.49
C GLY A 164 -7.22 12.70 7.12
N PHE A 165 -6.83 11.54 6.63
CA PHE A 165 -5.62 10.88 7.07
C PHE A 165 -5.10 9.98 5.96
N SER A 166 -3.81 9.67 5.98
CA SER A 166 -3.22 8.63 5.15
C SER A 166 -2.66 7.52 6.00
N VAL A 167 -2.79 6.30 5.46
CA VAL A 167 -2.23 5.08 6.05
C VAL A 167 -1.43 4.39 4.96
N ASN A 168 -0.10 4.38 5.10
CA ASN A 168 0.81 4.03 4.01
C ASN A 168 0.57 4.91 2.76
N THR A 169 -0.02 4.35 1.71
CA THR A 169 -0.32 5.02 0.44
C THR A 169 -1.80 5.27 0.24
N GLN A 170 -2.66 4.86 1.17
CA GLN A 170 -4.11 5.06 1.06
C GLN A 170 -4.49 6.40 1.68
N LEU A 171 -5.14 7.27 0.91
CA LEU A 171 -5.64 8.56 1.35
C LEU A 171 -7.13 8.47 1.67
N PHE A 172 -7.51 8.94 2.86
CA PHE A 172 -8.89 9.03 3.33
C PHE A 172 -9.23 10.50 3.56
N LEU A 173 -10.33 10.97 2.98
CA LEU A 173 -10.79 12.35 3.08
C LEU A 173 -12.24 12.39 3.49
N ARG A 174 -12.59 13.33 4.37
CA ARG A 174 -13.95 13.53 4.84
C ARG A 174 -14.46 14.90 4.47
N PHE A 175 -15.64 14.89 3.83
CA PHE A 175 -16.39 16.09 3.50
C PHE A 175 -17.79 16.03 4.12
N ILE A 176 -18.34 17.19 4.45
CA ILE A 176 -19.73 17.35 4.87
C ILE A 176 -20.48 18.26 3.89
N LEU A 177 -21.69 17.87 3.52
CA LEU A 177 -22.58 18.68 2.70
C LEU A 177 -23.12 19.84 3.54
N ARG A 178 -23.00 21.07 3.03
CA ARG A 178 -23.77 22.19 3.55
C ARG A 178 -25.12 22.24 2.82
N VAL A 179 -26.17 21.97 3.57
CA VAL A 179 -27.54 22.28 3.15
C VAL A 179 -27.81 23.71 3.62
N GLU A 180 -27.88 24.66 2.70
CA GLU A 180 -28.42 25.98 3.02
C GLU A 180 -29.93 25.81 3.22
N SER A 181 -30.39 25.99 4.45
CA SER A 181 -31.81 26.05 4.77
C SER A 181 -32.38 27.31 4.14
N GLY A 182 -33.21 27.15 3.12
CA GLY A 182 -34.04 28.22 2.57
C GLY A 182 -35.17 28.60 3.50
#